data_AF-A0A6A6FQH6-F1
#
_entry.id   AF-A0A6A6FQH6-F1
#
_cell.length_a   1.000
_cell.length_b   1.000
_cell.length_c   1.000
_cell.angle_alpha   90.00
_cell.angle_beta   90.00
_cell.angle_gamma   90.00
#
_symmetry.space_group_name_H-M   'P 1'
#
loop_
_entity.id
_entity.type
_entity.pdbx_description
1 polymer ?
#
loop_
_entity_poly.entity_id
_entity_poly.type
_entity_poly.pdbx_seq_one_letter_code
_entity_poly.pdbx_strand_id
1 'polypeptide(L)'
;MLEAYELLYDVIEDDGPFDGILGFSHGGTLASGFIMHHMAMRPSEPLPFRCALFFNALPPFRKVGIAFSSLQLMSDFIQHPGQDPVV
;
A
#
# COMPACT_ATOMS: atom_id res chain seq x y z
N MET A 1 -10.45 3.49 9.10
CA MET A 1 -9.60 2.69 8.18
C MET A 1 -10.30 1.42 7.76
N LEU A 2 -10.81 0.59 8.69
CA LEU A 2 -11.61 -0.59 8.33
C LEU A 2 -12.89 -0.24 7.56
N GLU A 3 -13.64 0.79 7.97
CA GLU A 3 -14.82 1.27 7.21
C GLU A 3 -14.49 1.65 5.76
N ALA A 4 -13.28 2.18 5.52
CA ALA A 4 -12.85 2.52 4.16
C ALA A 4 -12.45 1.28 3.35
N TYR A 5 -12.08 0.17 4.01
CA TYR A 5 -11.86 -1.12 3.34
C TYR A 5 -13.18 -1.80 2.99
N GLU A 6 -14.17 -1.76 3.89
CA GLU A 6 -15.51 -2.26 3.59
C GLU A 6 -16.11 -1.50 2.40
N LEU A 7 -15.98 -0.16 2.38
CA LEU A 7 -16.42 0.62 1.22
C LEU A 7 -15.70 0.22 -0.08
N LEU A 8 -14.41 -0.12 -0.02
CA LEU A 8 -13.70 -0.62 -1.19
C LEU A 8 -14.23 -1.99 -1.62
N TYR A 9 -14.57 -2.89 -0.68
CA TYR A 9 -15.19 -4.17 -1.00
C TYR A 9 -16.56 -3.99 -1.63
N ASP A 10 -17.42 -3.15 -1.06
CA ASP A 10 -18.75 -2.87 -1.59
C ASP A 10 -18.66 -2.38 -3.04
N VAL A 11 -17.76 -1.41 -3.32
CA VAL A 11 -17.56 -0.90 -4.68
C VAL A 11 -16.99 -1.96 -5.63
N ILE A 12 -16.07 -2.82 -5.18
CA ILE A 12 -15.54 -3.92 -5.99
C ILE A 12 -16.65 -4.94 -6.32
N GLU A 13 -17.55 -5.21 -5.38
CA GLU A 13 -18.67 -6.12 -5.56
C GLU A 13 -19.74 -5.55 -6.50
N ASP A 14 -20.10 -4.28 -6.30
CA ASP A 14 -21.17 -3.62 -7.05
C ASP A 14 -20.75 -3.25 -8.49
N ASP A 15 -19.53 -2.73 -8.67
CA ASP A 15 -19.08 -2.11 -9.93
C ASP A 15 -17.92 -2.85 -10.63
N GLY A 16 -17.36 -3.89 -10.00
CA GLY A 16 -16.22 -4.64 -10.54
C GLY A 16 -16.56 -5.63 -11.67
N PRO A 17 -15.56 -6.39 -12.16
CA PRO A 17 -14.18 -6.43 -11.69
C PRO A 17 -13.34 -5.26 -12.23
N PHE A 18 -12.48 -4.71 -11.36
CA PHE A 18 -11.48 -3.72 -11.76
C PHE A 18 -10.14 -4.36 -12.07
N ASP A 19 -9.46 -3.85 -13.10
CA ASP A 19 -8.12 -4.32 -13.45
C ASP A 19 -7.03 -3.82 -12.49
N GLY A 20 -7.26 -2.67 -11.87
CA GLY A 20 -6.26 -2.03 -11.04
C GLY A 20 -6.85 -1.04 -10.06
N ILE A 21 -6.05 -0.68 -9.06
CA ILE A 21 -6.35 0.39 -8.11
C ILE A 21 -5.32 1.51 -8.22
N LEU A 22 -5.77 2.75 -8.18
CA LEU A 22 -4.91 3.93 -8.15
C LEU A 22 -5.20 4.72 -6.88
N GLY A 23 -4.15 5.06 -6.13
CA GLY A 23 -4.25 5.89 -4.94
C GLY A 23 -3.30 7.08 -4.99
N PHE A 24 -3.81 8.27 -4.64
CA PHE A 24 -3.03 9.51 -4.54
C PHE A 24 -2.83 9.93 -3.08
N SER A 25 -1.62 10.32 -2.70
CA SER A 25 -1.30 10.77 -1.34
C SER A 25 -1.79 9.77 -0.28
N HIS A 26 -2.64 10.17 0.66
CA HIS A 26 -3.22 9.27 1.66
C HIS A 26 -4.06 8.14 1.05
N GLY A 27 -4.65 8.35 -0.14
CA GLY A 27 -5.37 7.32 -0.88
C GLY A 27 -4.46 6.18 -1.34
N GLY A 28 -3.18 6.44 -1.61
CA GLY A 28 -2.21 5.39 -1.92
C GLY A 28 -1.82 4.56 -0.69
N THR A 29 -1.69 5.20 0.47
CA THR A 29 -1.50 4.50 1.75
C THR A 29 -2.71 3.61 2.06
N LEU A 30 -3.94 4.12 1.86
CA LEU A 30 -5.17 3.36 2.02
C LEU A 30 -5.23 2.16 1.06
N ALA A 31 -5.01 2.39 -0.23
CA ALA A 31 -5.06 1.34 -1.26
C ALA A 31 -4.04 0.22 -1.01
N SER A 32 -2.81 0.58 -0.63
CA SER A 32 -1.78 -0.41 -0.30
C SER A 32 -2.11 -1.17 1.00
N GLY A 33 -2.62 -0.46 2.02
CA GLY A 33 -3.08 -1.07 3.27
C GLY A 33 -4.24 -2.05 3.04
N PHE A 34 -5.18 -1.70 2.16
CA PHE A 34 -6.29 -2.56 1.75
C PHE A 34 -5.79 -3.87 1.12
N ILE A 35 -4.86 -3.78 0.16
CA ILE A 35 -4.26 -4.96 -0.48
C ILE A 35 -3.57 -5.86 0.56
N MET A 36 -2.76 -5.28 1.47
CA MET A 36 -2.10 -6.04 2.53
C MET A 36 -3.10 -6.69 3.49
N HIS A 37 -4.17 -5.97 3.84
CA HIS A 37 -5.23 -6.48 4.68
C HIS A 37 -5.96 -7.65 4.01
N HIS A 38 -6.30 -7.54 2.72
CA HIS A 38 -6.90 -8.61 1.93
C HIS A 38 -6.01 -9.88 1.94
N MET A 39 -4.72 -9.74 1.64
CA MET A 39 -3.77 -10.87 1.66
C MET A 39 -3.67 -11.55 3.03
N ALA A 40 -3.73 -10.76 4.12
CA ALA A 40 -3.63 -11.29 5.47
C ALA A 40 -4.91 -12.00 5.92
N MET A 41 -6.08 -11.46 5.56
CA MET A 41 -7.38 -11.98 5.99
C MET A 41 -7.92 -13.09 5.08
N ARG A 42 -7.55 -13.08 3.80
CA ARG A 42 -8.05 -13.98 2.76
C ARG A 42 -6.89 -14.57 1.94
N PRO A 43 -5.95 -15.29 2.58
CA PRO A 43 -4.71 -15.75 1.93
C PRO A 43 -4.93 -16.76 0.79
N SER A 44 -6.11 -17.37 0.70
CA SER A 44 -6.48 -18.32 -0.36
C SER A 44 -7.27 -17.68 -1.49
N GLU A 45 -7.69 -16.42 -1.34
CA GLU A 45 -8.40 -15.68 -2.38
C GLU A 45 -7.40 -14.92 -3.27
N PRO A 46 -7.69 -14.79 -4.58
CA PRO A 46 -6.88 -13.97 -5.46
C PRO A 46 -7.02 -12.49 -5.07
N LEU A 47 -5.99 -11.70 -5.34
CA LEU A 47 -6.08 -10.25 -5.19
C LEU A 47 -7.20 -9.69 -6.07
N PRO A 48 -7.96 -8.68 -5.59
CA PRO A 48 -9.04 -8.07 -6.36
C PRO A 48 -8.57 -7.25 -7.56
N PHE A 49 -7.26 -7.01 -7.69
CA PHE A 49 -6.67 -6.16 -8.73
C PHE A 49 -5.44 -6.83 -9.35
N ARG A 50 -5.22 -6.63 -10.65
CA ARG A 50 -4.03 -7.11 -11.38
C ARG A 50 -2.84 -6.16 -11.24
N CYS A 51 -3.09 -4.87 -11.01
CA CYS A 51 -2.06 -3.86 -10.77
C CYS A 51 -2.47 -2.82 -9.71
N ALA A 52 -1.48 -2.14 -9.12
CA ALA A 52 -1.71 -1.05 -8.19
C ALA A 52 -0.74 0.12 -8.48
N LEU A 53 -1.27 1.34 -8.54
CA LEU A 53 -0.52 2.56 -8.83
C LEU A 53 -0.63 3.52 -7.63
N PHE A 54 0.49 4.01 -7.13
CA PHE A 54 0.54 4.91 -5.98
C PHE A 54 1.28 6.19 -6.33
N PHE A 55 0.58 7.33 -6.31
CA PHE A 55 1.16 8.63 -6.65
C PHE A 55 1.27 9.52 -5.41
N ASN A 56 2.47 10.08 -5.17
CA ASN A 56 2.77 10.94 -4.02
C ASN A 56 2.33 10.34 -2.67
N ALA A 57 2.33 9.02 -2.56
CA ALA A 57 1.82 8.29 -1.42
C ALA A 57 2.97 7.76 -0.55
N LEU A 58 2.76 7.74 0.77
CA LEU A 58 3.64 7.03 1.67
C LEU A 58 3.27 5.54 1.61
N PRO A 59 4.20 4.63 1.27
CA PRO A 59 3.92 3.20 1.35
C PRO A 59 3.60 2.84 2.80
N PRO A 60 2.67 1.92 3.07
CA PRO A 60 2.43 1.44 4.42
C PRO A 60 3.71 0.73 4.88
N PHE A 61 4.34 1.30 5.91
CA PHE A 61 5.54 0.76 6.54
C PHE A 61 5.28 -0.69 6.94
N ARG A 62 5.95 -1.64 6.27
CA ARG A 62 5.91 -3.04 6.68
C ARG A 62 6.69 -3.17 8.00
N LYS A 63 6.17 -3.97 8.93
CA LYS A 63 6.86 -4.45 10.15
C LYS A 63 8.29 -4.91 9.83
N VAL A 64 9.24 -4.01 10.06
CA VAL A 64 10.44 -4.20 10.87
C VAL A 64 10.52 -5.59 11.51
N GLY A 65 11.31 -6.47 10.90
CA GLY A 65 12.19 -7.34 11.69
C GLY A 65 13.35 -6.53 12.31
N ILE A 66 13.73 -5.39 11.72
CA ILE A 66 14.67 -4.41 12.28
C ILE A 66 14.25 -3.00 11.80
N ALA A 67 14.27 -2.00 12.70
CA ALA A 67 13.61 -0.70 12.58
C ALA A 67 13.99 0.12 11.32
N PHE A 68 13.08 0.23 10.36
CA PHE A 68 13.13 1.19 9.26
C PHE A 68 11.87 2.06 9.36
N SER A 69 12.03 3.28 9.87
CA SER A 69 10.98 4.31 9.87
C SER A 69 11.13 5.22 8.64
N SER A 70 10.05 5.82 8.17
CA SER A 70 10.07 6.83 7.08
C SER A 70 11.07 7.96 7.30
N LEU A 71 11.22 8.39 8.55
CA LEU A 71 12.14 9.44 8.94
C LEU A 71 13.60 9.03 8.70
N GLN A 72 13.93 7.75 8.91
CA GLN A 72 15.27 7.23 8.61
C GLN A 72 15.54 7.23 7.11
N LEU A 73 14.59 6.78 6.29
CA LEU A 73 14.75 6.82 4.81
C LEU A 73 14.88 8.24 4.27
N MET A 74 14.12 9.18 4.82
CA MET A 74 14.25 10.60 4.45
C MET A 74 15.60 11.16 4.91
N SER A 75 16.06 10.82 6.11
CA SER A 75 17.38 11.21 6.61
C SER A 75 18.50 10.63 5.75
N ASP A 76 18.43 9.34 5.43
CA ASP A 76 19.45 8.63 4.65
C ASP A 76 19.51 9.15 3.21
N PHE A 77 18.38 9.48 2.60
CA PHE A 77 18.35 10.11 1.27
C PHE A 77 18.95 11.52 1.28
N ILE A 78 18.74 12.29 2.35
CA ILE A 78 19.34 13.62 2.53
C ILE A 78 20.84 13.52 2.79
N GLN A 79 21.29 12.54 3.56
CA GLN A 79 22.70 12.36 3.91
C GLN A 79 23.52 11.66 2.82
N HIS A 80 22.90 10.78 2.03
CA HIS A 80 23.55 9.96 1.01
C HIS A 80 22.74 9.93 -0.31
N PRO A 81 22.68 11.05 -1.04
CA PRO A 81 21.92 11.13 -2.28
C PRO A 81 22.50 10.19 -3.34
N GLY A 82 21.67 9.29 -3.89
CA GLY A 82 22.01 8.44 -5.02
C GLY A 82 22.54 7.04 -4.69
N GLN A 83 22.51 6.62 -3.43
CA GLN A 83 22.66 5.20 -3.08
C GLN A 83 21.29 4.57 -2.90
N ASP A 84 21.00 3.51 -3.64
CA ASP A 84 19.79 2.72 -3.42
C ASP A 84 19.83 2.15 -1.99
N PRO A 85 18.71 2.19 -1.25
CA PRO A 85 18.66 1.63 0.09
C PRO A 85 18.99 0.14 0.01
N VAL A 86 20.05 -0.25 0.73
CA VAL A 86 20.47 -1.65 0.83
C VAL A 86 19.36 -2.41 1.56
N VAL A 87 18.70 -3.32 0.82
CA VAL A 87 17.66 -4.23 1.30
C VAL A 87 18.20 -5.17 2.38
#